data_AF-A0A951ZKA2-F1
#
_entry.id   AF-A0A951ZKA2-F1
#
_cell.length_a   1.000
_cell.length_b   1.000
_cell.length_c   1.000
_cell.angle_alpha   90.00
_cell.angle_beta   90.00
_cell.angle_gamma   90.00
#
_symmetry.space_group_name_H-M   'P 1'
#
loop_
_entity.id
_entity.type
_entity.pdbx_description
1 polymer ?
#
loop_
_entity_poly.entity_id
_entity_poly.type
_entity_poly.pdbx_seq_one_letter_code
_entity_poly.pdbx_strand_id
1 'polypeptide(L)'
;NSFRFLPSMDLQLTVDVRGPMTFAQGRMAEMWGIDLGYRYDFLKGKASITLNLTDIFNTRRFYVDSRGDNFTGTVLRKRETRVATIQFTYRFGKQQQGQQPTRRRPIDGGSDDMDI
;
A
#
# COMPACT_ATOMS: atom_id res chain seq x y z
N ASN A 1 -5.17 -3.65 4.75
CA ASN A 1 -6.22 -4.61 5.13
C ASN A 1 -7.42 -4.43 4.21
N SER A 2 -8.05 -5.52 3.76
CA SER A 2 -9.24 -5.50 2.88
C SER A 2 -10.45 -6.07 3.62
N PHE A 3 -11.57 -5.36 3.60
CA PHE A 3 -12.83 -5.75 4.21
C PHE A 3 -13.91 -5.90 3.13
N ARG A 4 -14.58 -7.06 3.10
CA ARG A 4 -15.72 -7.33 2.22
C ARG A 4 -17.01 -7.05 2.96
N PHE A 5 -17.78 -6.07 2.51
CA PHE A 5 -19.05 -5.67 3.16
C PHE A 5 -20.27 -6.30 2.46
N LEU A 6 -20.13 -6.71 1.19
CA LEU A 6 -21.08 -7.49 0.40
C LEU A 6 -20.30 -8.44 -0.54
N PRO A 7 -20.87 -9.56 -1.06
CA PRO A 7 -20.16 -10.50 -1.92
C PRO A 7 -19.51 -9.88 -3.17
N SER A 8 -19.99 -8.69 -3.58
CA SER A 8 -19.55 -7.92 -4.73
C SER A 8 -18.75 -6.65 -4.38
N MET A 9 -18.53 -6.35 -3.09
CA MET A 9 -17.86 -5.11 -2.66
C MET A 9 -16.61 -5.42 -1.82
N ASP A 10 -15.48 -4.87 -2.26
CA ASP A 10 -14.20 -4.94 -1.56
C ASP A 10 -13.75 -3.51 -1.21
N LEU A 11 -13.55 -3.25 0.08
CA LEU A 11 -13.05 -1.99 0.61
C LEU A 11 -11.64 -2.20 1.18
N GLN A 12 -10.69 -1.36 0.80
CA GLN A 12 -9.32 -1.39 1.31
C GLN A 12 -8.98 -0.04 1.93
N LEU A 13 -8.52 -0.09 3.18
CA LEU A 13 -7.93 1.06 3.86
C LEU A 13 -6.46 0.76 4.12
N THR A 14 -5.61 1.72 3.78
CA THR A 14 -4.17 1.67 4.05
C THR A 14 -3.78 2.92 4.82
N VAL A 15 -3.07 2.74 5.92
CA VAL A 15 -2.49 3.82 6.72
C VAL A 15 -0.98 3.59 6.74
N ASP A 16 -0.20 4.55 6.27
CA ASP A 16 1.25 4.56 6.44
C ASP A 16 1.64 5.61 7.46
N VAL A 17 2.51 5.24 8.39
CA VAL A 17 3.07 6.16 9.39
C VAL A 17 4.56 5.93 9.44
N ARG A 18 5.31 7.03 9.46
CA ARG A 18 6.76 7.07 9.59
C ARG A 18 7.08 8.12 10.65
N GLY A 19 7.64 7.67 11.77
CA GLY A 19 8.03 8.56 12.86
C GLY A 19 9.16 9.51 12.45
N PRO A 20 9.44 10.55 13.26
CA PRO A 20 10.58 11.41 13.03
C PRO A 20 11.88 10.61 13.20
N MET A 21 12.92 10.98 12.45
CA MET A 21 14.22 10.33 12.50
C MET A 21 15.31 11.38 12.65
N THR A 22 16.15 11.24 13.67
CA THR A 22 17.33 12.10 13.87
C THR A 22 18.58 11.39 13.37
N PHE A 23 19.48 12.14 12.74
CA PHE A 23 20.79 11.70 12.28
C PHE A 23 21.85 12.74 12.70
N ALA A 24 23.13 12.43 12.51
CA ALA A 24 24.25 13.19 13.10
C ALA A 24 24.20 14.72 12.87
N GLN A 25 23.59 15.16 11.76
CA GLN A 25 23.54 16.58 11.38
C GLN A 25 22.11 17.07 11.10
N GLY A 26 21.07 16.39 11.61
CA GLY A 26 19.69 16.83 11.35
C GLY A 26 18.56 15.93 11.83
N ARG A 27 17.34 16.32 11.49
CA ARG A 27 16.08 15.66 11.82
C ARG A 27 15.17 15.62 10.61
N MET A 28 14.72 14.42 10.25
CA MET A 28 13.58 14.21 9.36
C MET A 28 12.29 14.26 10.18
N ALA A 29 11.32 15.05 9.72
CA ALA A 29 10.00 15.11 10.36
C ALA A 29 9.20 13.83 10.11
N GLU A 30 8.18 13.64 10.94
CA GLU A 30 7.20 12.57 10.75
C GLU A 30 6.45 12.73 9.42
N MET A 31 6.05 11.60 8.86
CA MET A 31 5.25 11.55 7.64
C MET A 31 4.21 10.44 7.79
N TRP A 32 2.97 10.74 7.46
CA TRP A 32 1.90 9.75 7.45
C TRP A 32 0.97 10.01 6.28
N GLY A 33 0.15 9.02 5.96
CA GLY A 33 -0.88 9.13 4.94
C GLY A 33 -1.93 8.05 5.07
N ILE A 34 -3.05 8.29 4.40
CA ILE A 34 -4.18 7.38 4.34
C ILE A 34 -4.61 7.25 2.87
N ASP A 35 -4.76 6.00 2.42
CA ASP A 35 -5.28 5.65 1.11
C ASP A 35 -6.54 4.80 1.24
N LEU A 36 -7.45 4.99 0.30
CA LEU A 36 -8.70 4.25 0.19
C LEU A 36 -8.82 3.60 -1.19
N GLY A 37 -9.10 2.31 -1.20
CA GLY A 37 -9.46 1.55 -2.39
C GLY A 37 -10.87 1.00 -2.25
N TYR A 38 -11.67 1.10 -3.30
CA TYR A 38 -13.01 0.54 -3.37
C TYR A 38 -13.19 -0.20 -4.69
N ARG A 39 -13.69 -1.43 -4.63
CA ARG A 39 -13.99 -2.26 -5.78
C ARG A 39 -15.43 -2.74 -5.71
N TYR A 40 -16.11 -2.65 -6.84
CA TYR A 40 -17.44 -3.22 -7.02
C TYR A 40 -17.45 -4.16 -8.23
N ASP A 41 -17.75 -5.43 -7.99
CA ASP A 41 -17.90 -6.47 -9.00
C ASP A 41 -19.39 -6.62 -9.39
N PHE A 42 -19.68 -6.59 -10.68
CA PHE A 42 -21.02 -6.73 -11.24
C PHE A 42 -21.02 -7.70 -12.43
N LEU A 43 -22.20 -7.99 -12.99
CA LEU A 43 -22.39 -9.00 -14.04
C LEU A 43 -21.84 -10.39 -13.65
N LYS A 44 -22.13 -10.84 -12.42
CA LYS A 44 -21.64 -12.12 -11.86
C LYS A 44 -20.10 -12.22 -11.88
N GLY A 45 -19.41 -11.11 -11.60
CA GLY A 45 -17.94 -11.04 -11.56
C GLY A 45 -17.27 -10.85 -12.94
N LYS A 46 -18.06 -10.68 -14.02
CA LYS A 46 -17.51 -10.40 -15.36
C LYS A 46 -17.06 -8.96 -15.52
N ALA A 47 -17.60 -8.03 -14.74
CA ALA A 47 -17.26 -6.62 -14.80
C ALA A 47 -16.92 -6.09 -13.42
N SER A 48 -16.03 -5.11 -13.36
CA SER A 48 -15.70 -4.44 -12.11
C SER A 48 -15.33 -2.99 -12.31
N ILE A 49 -15.74 -2.13 -11.38
CA ILE A 49 -15.29 -0.75 -11.28
C ILE A 49 -14.45 -0.62 -10.00
N THR A 50 -13.29 0.02 -10.12
CA THR A 50 -12.38 0.25 -8.99
C THR A 50 -12.09 1.74 -8.87
N LEU A 51 -12.20 2.26 -7.66
CA LEU A 51 -11.84 3.62 -7.28
C LEU A 51 -10.67 3.54 -6.31
N ASN A 52 -9.58 4.25 -6.60
CA ASN A 52 -8.43 4.37 -5.72
C ASN A 52 -8.18 5.86 -5.44
N LEU A 53 -8.10 6.23 -4.17
CA LEU A 53 -7.77 7.58 -3.73
C LEU A 53 -6.56 7.50 -2.81
N THR A 54 -5.46 8.11 -3.23
CA THR A 54 -4.23 8.18 -2.43
C THR A 54 -4.11 9.50 -1.69
N ASP A 55 -3.45 9.48 -0.53
CA ASP A 55 -3.14 10.63 0.32
C ASP A 55 -4.34 11.57 0.53
N ILE A 56 -5.43 11.01 1.07
CA ILE A 56 -6.70 11.72 1.27
C ILE A 56 -6.48 13.05 1.99
N PHE A 57 -5.58 13.07 2.98
CA PHE A 57 -5.30 14.24 3.80
C PHE A 57 -4.16 15.13 3.29
N ASN A 58 -3.45 14.76 2.21
CA ASN A 58 -2.32 15.51 1.63
C ASN A 58 -1.19 15.76 2.64
N THR A 59 -0.86 14.72 3.41
CA THR A 59 0.04 14.78 4.56
C THR A 59 1.43 14.24 4.25
N ARG A 60 1.60 13.56 3.10
CA ARG A 60 2.87 12.95 2.71
C ARG A 60 3.84 14.01 2.15
N ARG A 61 4.58 14.64 3.07
CA ARG A 61 5.66 15.58 2.75
C ARG A 61 6.99 15.09 3.31
N PHE A 62 8.06 15.27 2.53
CA PHE A 62 9.41 15.04 3.01
C PHE A 62 9.98 16.35 3.54
N TYR A 63 10.28 16.39 4.82
CA TYR A 63 10.85 17.57 5.48
C TYR A 63 12.06 17.15 6.31
N VAL A 64 13.19 17.82 6.05
CA VAL A 64 14.46 17.61 6.76
C VAL A 64 14.98 18.95 7.21
N ASP A 65 15.32 19.02 8.49
CA ASP A 65 15.99 20.15 9.14
C ASP A 65 17.41 19.71 9.52
N SER A 66 18.42 20.40 8.99
CA SER A 66 19.83 20.09 9.23
C SER A 66 20.50 21.24 9.98
N ARG A 67 21.19 20.91 11.07
CA ARG A 67 21.97 21.85 11.88
C ARG A 67 23.37 21.29 12.08
N GLY A 68 24.39 22.10 11.79
CA GLY A 68 25.79 21.86 12.12
C GLY A 68 26.44 23.14 12.60
N ASP A 69 27.69 23.05 13.05
CA ASP A 69 28.38 24.14 13.77
C ASP A 69 28.43 25.47 13.00
N ASN A 70 28.52 25.41 11.66
CA ASN A 70 28.59 26.58 10.78
C ASN A 70 27.47 26.63 9.73
N PHE A 71 26.43 25.79 9.81
CA PHE A 71 25.35 25.81 8.81
C PHE A 71 24.00 25.38 9.36
N THR A 72 22.96 25.99 8.80
CA THR A 72 21.56 25.57 8.96
C THR A 72 20.95 25.40 7.58
N GLY A 73 20.28 24.28 7.35
CA GLY A 73 19.64 23.99 6.06
C GLY A 73 18.30 23.30 6.23
N THR A 74 17.32 23.68 5.43
CA THR A 74 16.01 23.03 5.41
C THR A 74 15.72 22.50 4.01
N VAL A 75 15.30 21.24 3.93
CA VAL A 75 14.84 20.62 2.68
C VAL A 75 13.37 20.27 2.83
N LEU A 76 12.53 20.92 2.02
CA LEU A 76 11.12 20.56 1.86
C LEU A 76 10.92 20.01 0.45
N ARG A 77 10.42 18.78 0.36
CA ARG A 77 10.04 18.17 -0.92
C ARG A 77 8.66 17.55 -0.81
N LYS A 78 7.75 18.00 -1.67
CA LYS A 78 6.39 17.48 -1.77
C LYS A 78 6.21 16.85 -3.14
N ARG A 79 6.00 15.53 -3.18
CA ARG A 79 5.58 14.84 -4.41
C ARG A 79 4.09 15.07 -4.61
N GLU A 80 3.62 14.88 -5.83
CA GLU A 80 2.19 14.71 -6.05
C GLU A 80 1.77 13.35 -5.46
N THR A 81 1.04 13.42 -4.36
CA THR A 81 0.70 12.24 -3.54
C THR A 81 -0.81 12.01 -3.48
N ARG A 82 -1.61 13.06 -3.71
CA ARG A 82 -3.08 12.99 -3.73
C ARG A 82 -3.57 12.76 -5.15
N VAL A 83 -3.90 11.51 -5.46
CA VAL A 83 -4.34 11.10 -6.81
C VAL A 83 -5.60 10.25 -6.67
N ALA A 84 -6.59 10.54 -7.52
CA ALA A 84 -7.78 9.71 -7.68
C ALA A 84 -7.69 8.95 -9.01
N THR A 85 -7.93 7.65 -9.00
CA THR A 85 -7.92 6.83 -10.22
C THR A 85 -9.16 5.96 -10.27
N ILE A 86 -9.79 5.93 -11.45
CA ILE A 86 -10.96 5.11 -11.75
C ILE A 86 -10.55 4.07 -12.78
N GLN A 87 -10.84 2.79 -12.54
CA GLN A 87 -10.59 1.72 -13.50
C GLN A 87 -11.88 0.94 -13.75
N PHE A 88 -12.19 0.72 -15.02
CA PHE A 88 -13.22 -0.22 -15.47
C PHE A 88 -12.53 -1.46 -16.01
N THR A 89 -13.05 -2.64 -15.68
CA THR A 89 -12.56 -3.92 -16.18
C THR A 89 -13.73 -4.78 -16.61
N TYR A 90 -13.63 -5.40 -17.78
CA TYR A 90 -14.60 -6.37 -18.28
C TYR A 90 -13.86 -7.63 -18.76
N ARG A 91 -14.37 -8.80 -18.40
CA ARG A 91 -13.78 -10.11 -18.68
C ARG A 91 -14.62 -10.84 -19.72
N PHE A 92 -14.00 -11.18 -20.85
CA PHE A 92 -14.60 -11.96 -21.93
C PHE A 92 -14.17 -13.43 -21.84
N GLY A 93 -14.95 -14.36 -22.40
CA GLY A 93 -14.64 -15.80 -22.45
C GLY A 93 -15.31 -16.66 -21.37
N LYS A 94 -15.16 -17.99 -21.48
CA LYS A 94 -15.64 -18.94 -20.45
C LYS A 94 -14.72 -18.83 -19.24
N GLN A 95 -15.26 -18.35 -18.11
CA GLN A 95 -14.59 -18.41 -16.82
C GLN A 95 -14.51 -19.89 -16.42
N GLN A 96 -13.42 -20.56 -16.78
CA GLN A 96 -13.15 -21.89 -16.25
C GLN A 96 -13.07 -21.73 -14.72
N GLN A 97 -13.99 -22.36 -13.99
CA GLN A 97 -13.83 -22.59 -12.56
C GLN A 97 -12.69 -23.60 -12.37
N GLY A 98 -11.47 -23.18 -12.66
CA GLY A 98 -10.27 -23.89 -12.25
C GLY A 98 -10.12 -23.66 -10.76
N GLN A 99 -10.22 -24.75 -9.99
CA GLN A 99 -9.88 -24.82 -8.57
C GLN A 99 -8.74 -23.86 -8.25
N GLN A 100 -8.94 -22.97 -7.27
CA GLN A 100 -7.82 -22.27 -6.67
C GLN A 100 -6.82 -23.35 -6.24
N PRO A 101 -5.60 -23.42 -6.83
CA PRO A 101 -4.59 -24.27 -6.24
C PRO A 101 -4.30 -23.63 -4.88
N THR A 102 -4.81 -24.24 -3.82
CA THR A 102 -4.34 -23.96 -2.48
C THR A 102 -2.84 -24.18 -2.52
N ARG A 103 -2.07 -23.09 -2.59
CA ARG A 103 -0.62 -23.11 -2.39
C ARG A 103 -0.38 -23.44 -0.92
N ARG A 104 -0.63 -24.70 -0.54
CA ARG A 104 0.01 -25.30 0.62
C ARG A 104 1.47 -25.44 0.21
N ARG A 105 2.31 -24.49 0.62
CA ARG A 105 3.75 -24.72 0.68
C ARG A 105 3.95 -25.77 1.77
N PRO A 106 4.46 -26.98 1.48
CA PRO A 106 5.02 -27.79 2.54
C PRO A 106 6.22 -27.01 3.08
N ILE A 107 6.18 -26.67 4.37
CA ILE A 107 7.39 -26.32 5.11
C ILE A 107 8.09 -27.66 5.28
N ASP A 108 8.99 -27.99 4.36
CA ASP A 108 9.87 -29.14 4.50
C ASP A 108 10.97 -28.73 5.48
N GLY A 109 10.76 -29.06 6.75
CA GLY A 109 11.71 -28.88 7.82
C GLY A 109 12.78 -29.96 7.73
N GLY A 110 13.81 -29.72 6.92
CA GLY A 110 15.06 -30.48 6.96
C GLY A 110 15.90 -30.03 8.15
N SER A 111 15.62 -30.61 9.32
CA SER A 111 16.66 -30.87 10.32
C SER A 111 17.31 -32.20 9.96
N ASP A 112 18.64 -32.24 10.03
CA ASP A 112 19.60 -33.33 9.72
C ASP A 112 20.52 -32.77 8.61
N ASP A 113 21.67 -32.16 8.90
CA ASP A 113 22.82 -32.80 9.53
C ASP A 113 23.68 -31.79 10.32
N MET A 114 23.98 -32.12 11.58
CA MET A 114 25.10 -31.57 12.34
C MET A 114 26.17 -32.67 12.41
N ASP A 115 27.09 -32.67 11.45
CA ASP A 115 28.32 -33.46 11.54
C ASP A 115 29.47 -32.58 12.07
N ILE A 116 30.19 -33.19 13.01
CA ILE A 116 31.24 -32.69 13.91
C ILE A 116 32.53 -32.29 13.17
#